data_AF-X1ALG5-F1
#
_entry.id   AF-X1ALG5-F1
#
_cell.length_a   1.000
_cell.length_b   1.000
_cell.length_c   1.000
_cell.angle_alpha   90.00
_cell.angle_beta   90.00
_cell.angle_gamma   90.00
#
_symmetry.space_group_name_H-M   'P 1'
#
loop_
_entity.id
_entity.type
_entity.pdbx_description
1 polymer ?
#
loop_
_entity_poly.entity_id
_entity_poly.type
_entity_poly.pdbx_seq_one_letter_code
_entity_poly.pdbx_strand_id
1 'polypeptide(L)'
;MFNKKTIEDIDVKNKKVLVRVDYNVPLDSELNVADDTRIRLSLPTINYLIKNNSKVILMSHLGRPKGEAENKFRLDPAAKRLEQLTGKKVKKFDQIYSLEIKEYVDTEMDYGEIVMLENLRFDPGEKANSSEFSKSLASLADIYVDDAFGAAHRVHASVAGVTKYLPAVAGFLMKKEIEILTSLLESPQRPFLTILGGSKVSDKIKVIKKLVLLF
;
A
#
# COMPACT_ATOMS: atom_id res chain seq x y z
N MET A 1 22.94 -2.49 -0.47
CA MET A 1 22.36 -1.58 -1.48
C MET A 1 21.00 -2.14 -1.90
N PHE A 2 19.95 -1.31 -2.00
CA PHE A 2 18.60 -1.76 -2.36
C PHE A 2 18.58 -2.35 -3.78
N ASN A 3 18.52 -3.68 -3.91
CA ASN A 3 18.63 -4.37 -5.19
C ASN A 3 17.26 -4.73 -5.80
N LYS A 4 16.26 -3.84 -5.64
CA LYS A 4 14.93 -3.98 -6.24
C LYS A 4 14.65 -2.76 -7.11
N LYS A 5 13.91 -2.99 -8.20
CA LYS A 5 13.42 -1.88 -9.03
C LYS A 5 12.42 -1.04 -8.24
N THR A 6 12.51 0.26 -8.43
CA THR A 6 11.66 1.29 -7.87
C THR A 6 10.79 1.90 -8.95
N ILE A 7 9.82 2.73 -8.56
CA ILE A 7 9.01 3.53 -9.48
C ILE A 7 9.82 4.50 -10.35
N GLU A 8 11.07 4.77 -9.98
CA GLU A 8 11.99 5.62 -10.77
C GLU A 8 12.69 4.83 -11.89
N ASP A 9 12.68 3.49 -11.84
CA ASP A 9 13.40 2.62 -12.76
C ASP A 9 12.56 2.15 -13.96
N ILE A 10 11.33 2.65 -14.08
CA ILE A 10 10.37 2.25 -15.11
C ILE A 10 9.60 3.46 -15.66
N ASP A 11 9.13 3.36 -16.90
CA ASP A 11 8.23 4.36 -17.48
C ASP A 11 6.79 4.13 -17.03
N VAL A 12 6.25 5.11 -16.29
CA VAL A 12 4.88 5.13 -15.79
C VAL A 12 3.98 6.07 -16.61
N LYS A 13 4.53 6.79 -17.58
CA LYS A 13 3.80 7.81 -18.33
C LYS A 13 2.71 7.18 -19.19
N ASN A 14 1.51 7.75 -19.10
CA ASN A 14 0.33 7.25 -19.80
C ASN A 14 0.01 5.78 -19.49
N LYS A 15 0.38 5.28 -18.29
CA LYS A 15 0.07 3.93 -17.81
C LYS A 15 -1.00 3.93 -16.73
N LYS A 16 -1.71 2.81 -16.62
CA LYS A 16 -2.54 2.46 -15.46
C LYS A 16 -1.66 1.83 -14.40
N VAL A 17 -1.63 2.43 -13.22
CA VAL A 17 -0.74 1.99 -12.14
C VAL A 17 -1.56 1.59 -10.93
N LEU A 18 -1.53 0.31 -10.60
CA LEU A 18 -2.13 -0.24 -9.39
C LEU A 18 -1.15 -0.07 -8.23
N VAL A 19 -1.52 0.69 -7.22
CA VAL A 19 -0.66 1.03 -6.08
C VAL A 19 -1.22 0.41 -4.81
N ARG A 20 -0.42 -0.46 -4.16
CA ARG A 20 -0.72 -0.95 -2.82
C ARG A 20 -0.22 0.06 -1.79
N VAL A 21 -1.13 0.64 -1.03
CA VAL A 21 -0.82 1.59 0.06
C VAL A 21 -1.30 1.04 1.41
N ASP A 22 -0.74 1.53 2.52
CA ASP A 22 -1.17 1.16 3.88
C ASP A 22 -2.10 2.22 4.50
N TYR A 23 -3.38 2.22 4.12
CA TYR A 23 -4.39 3.09 4.76
C TYR A 23 -5.14 2.41 5.90
N ASN A 24 -4.50 1.49 6.61
CA ASN A 24 -5.01 1.00 7.88
C ASN A 24 -4.75 2.05 8.97
N VAL A 25 -5.50 3.15 8.90
CA VAL A 25 -5.43 4.31 9.80
C VAL A 25 -6.39 4.14 10.99
N PRO A 26 -6.07 4.70 12.17
CA PRO A 26 -7.04 4.77 13.26
C PRO A 26 -8.17 5.74 12.89
N LEU A 27 -9.40 5.34 13.22
CA LEU A 27 -10.59 6.18 13.10
C LEU A 27 -11.07 6.60 14.48
N ASP A 28 -11.65 7.80 14.58
CA ASP A 28 -12.35 8.26 15.77
C ASP A 28 -13.78 7.68 15.87
N SER A 29 -14.53 8.09 16.89
CA SER A 29 -15.92 7.64 17.13
C SER A 29 -16.89 8.02 16.03
N GLU A 30 -16.57 9.04 15.23
CA GLU A 30 -17.38 9.52 14.10
C GLU A 30 -16.90 8.94 12.76
N LEU A 31 -15.95 7.99 12.79
CA LEU A 31 -15.31 7.39 11.63
C LEU A 31 -14.46 8.37 10.80
N ASN A 32 -13.99 9.47 11.38
CA ASN A 32 -12.98 10.32 10.74
C ASN A 32 -11.57 9.79 11.02
N VAL A 33 -10.62 10.12 10.13
CA VAL A 33 -9.21 9.74 10.30
C VAL A 33 -8.61 10.51 11.47
N ALA A 34 -8.26 9.79 12.54
CA ALA A 34 -7.67 10.37 13.75
C ALA A 34 -6.16 10.63 13.61
N ASP A 35 -5.46 9.81 12.81
CA ASP A 35 -4.06 9.98 12.45
C ASP A 35 -3.86 9.65 10.97
N ASP A 36 -3.47 10.65 10.18
CA ASP A 36 -3.30 10.56 8.73
C ASP A 36 -1.86 10.26 8.30
N THR A 37 -0.95 9.97 9.25
CA THR A 37 0.48 9.75 8.98
C THR A 37 0.67 8.75 7.85
N ARG A 38 -0.05 7.62 7.85
CA ARG A 38 0.09 6.60 6.80
C ARG A 38 -0.39 7.07 5.43
N ILE A 39 -1.39 7.95 5.38
CA ILE A 39 -1.85 8.56 4.12
C ILE A 39 -0.81 9.54 3.60
N ARG A 40 -0.19 10.33 4.50
CA ARG A 40 0.88 11.26 4.12
C ARG A 40 2.11 10.55 3.57
N LEU A 41 2.45 9.39 4.14
CA LEU A 41 3.63 8.62 3.73
C LEU A 41 3.55 8.08 2.28
N SER A 42 2.35 7.88 1.73
CA SER A 42 2.17 7.46 0.32
C SER A 42 2.14 8.64 -0.67
N LEU A 43 1.99 9.88 -0.20
CA LEU A 43 1.88 11.07 -1.08
C LEU A 43 3.07 11.22 -2.03
N PRO A 44 4.34 10.96 -1.65
CA PRO A 44 5.45 11.05 -2.60
C PRO A 44 5.25 10.15 -3.83
N THR A 45 4.80 8.91 -3.62
CA THR A 45 4.56 7.93 -4.70
C THR A 45 3.38 8.38 -5.56
N ILE A 46 2.28 8.79 -4.93
CA ILE A 46 1.07 9.24 -5.63
C ILE A 46 1.36 10.49 -6.47
N ASN A 47 2.03 11.49 -5.89
CA ASN A 47 2.36 12.74 -6.58
C ASN A 47 3.31 12.52 -7.75
N TYR A 48 4.26 11.57 -7.63
CA TYR A 48 5.13 11.20 -8.73
C TYR A 48 4.36 10.59 -9.91
N LEU A 49 3.43 9.68 -9.64
CA LEU A 49 2.60 9.06 -10.68
C LEU A 49 1.70 10.09 -11.38
N ILE A 50 1.09 10.99 -10.61
CA ILE A 50 0.26 12.08 -11.16
C ILE A 50 1.10 13.03 -12.01
N LYS A 51 2.28 13.45 -11.52
CA LYS A 51 3.18 14.34 -12.26
C LYS A 51 3.65 13.71 -13.58
N ASN A 52 3.76 12.39 -13.63
CA ASN A 52 4.12 11.64 -14.82
C ASN A 52 2.90 11.22 -15.66
N ASN A 53 1.71 11.78 -15.43
CA ASN A 53 0.51 11.53 -16.24
C ASN A 53 0.08 10.05 -16.25
N SER A 54 0.16 9.37 -15.10
CA SER A 54 -0.38 8.01 -14.92
C SER A 54 -1.83 8.06 -14.43
N LYS A 55 -2.60 7.00 -14.70
CA LYS A 55 -3.87 6.72 -13.99
C LYS A 55 -3.53 6.01 -12.67
N VAL A 56 -3.88 6.60 -11.53
CA VAL A 56 -3.50 6.07 -10.21
C VAL A 56 -4.65 5.29 -9.58
N ILE A 57 -4.49 3.97 -9.43
CA ILE A 57 -5.51 3.07 -8.89
C ILE A 57 -5.02 2.59 -7.53
N LEU A 58 -5.58 3.13 -6.45
CA LEU A 58 -5.15 2.82 -5.08
C LEU A 58 -5.94 1.64 -4.52
N MET A 59 -5.23 0.71 -3.90
CA MET A 59 -5.84 -0.37 -3.12
C MET A 59 -5.23 -0.44 -1.72
N SER A 60 -6.11 -0.60 -0.73
CA SER A 60 -5.73 -0.63 0.68
C SER A 60 -6.53 -1.65 1.49
N HIS A 61 -6.13 -1.85 2.74
CA HIS A 61 -6.95 -2.51 3.72
C HIS A 61 -7.20 -1.57 4.91
N LEU A 62 -8.32 -1.77 5.60
CA LEU A 62 -8.63 -1.09 6.86
C LEU A 62 -9.15 -2.10 7.87
N GLY A 63 -8.56 -2.09 9.07
CA GLY A 63 -8.94 -2.96 10.17
C GLY A 63 -8.88 -4.45 9.80
N ARG A 64 -9.73 -5.24 10.46
CA ARG A 64 -9.80 -6.69 10.29
C ARG A 64 -11.27 -7.12 10.20
N PRO A 65 -11.97 -6.82 9.09
CA PRO A 65 -13.31 -7.32 8.87
C PRO A 65 -13.33 -8.85 8.92
N LYS A 66 -14.42 -9.41 9.43
CA LYS A 66 -14.66 -10.87 9.48
C LYS A 66 -15.36 -11.38 8.21
N GLY A 67 -15.10 -10.74 7.05
CA GLY A 67 -15.66 -11.12 5.76
C GLY A 67 -16.94 -10.40 5.37
N GLU A 68 -17.44 -9.49 6.21
CA GLU A 68 -18.60 -8.65 5.89
C GLU A 68 -18.19 -7.18 5.73
N ALA A 69 -18.88 -6.47 4.82
CA ALA A 69 -18.69 -5.05 4.57
C ALA A 69 -19.33 -4.22 5.69
N GLU A 70 -18.67 -4.18 6.86
CA GLU A 70 -19.07 -3.29 7.94
C GLU A 70 -18.67 -1.85 7.61
N ASN A 71 -19.60 -0.89 7.78
CA ASN A 71 -19.37 0.52 7.44
C ASN A 71 -18.10 1.11 8.07
N LYS A 72 -17.74 0.71 9.30
CA LYS A 72 -16.52 1.17 9.99
C LYS A 72 -15.20 0.74 9.35
N PHE A 73 -15.24 -0.22 8.42
CA PHE A 73 -14.07 -0.73 7.71
C PHE A 73 -14.01 -0.29 6.25
N ARG A 74 -14.94 0.55 5.78
CA ARG A 74 -14.85 1.11 4.43
C ARG A 74 -13.77 2.18 4.32
N LEU A 75 -13.23 2.36 3.12
CA LEU A 75 -12.14 3.31 2.86
C LEU A 75 -12.59 4.75 2.60
N ASP A 76 -13.89 5.06 2.70
CA ASP A 76 -14.42 6.43 2.52
C ASP A 76 -13.68 7.50 3.32
N PRO A 77 -13.36 7.30 4.62
CA PRO A 77 -12.63 8.29 5.40
C PRO A 77 -11.22 8.54 4.86
N ALA A 78 -10.54 7.49 4.39
CA ALA A 78 -9.21 7.60 3.82
C ALA A 78 -9.23 8.30 2.45
N ALA A 79 -10.23 8.02 1.61
CA ALA A 79 -10.43 8.71 0.33
C ALA A 79 -10.67 10.21 0.54
N LYS A 80 -11.58 10.57 1.45
CA LYS A 80 -11.87 11.96 1.80
C LYS A 80 -10.63 12.68 2.33
N ARG A 81 -9.84 12.02 3.19
CA ARG A 81 -8.61 12.62 3.71
C ARG A 81 -7.55 12.78 2.62
N LEU A 82 -7.39 11.82 1.73
CA LEU A 82 -6.46 11.90 0.61
C LEU A 82 -6.82 13.06 -0.34
N GLU A 83 -8.10 13.25 -0.64
CA GLU A 83 -8.60 14.38 -1.44
C GLU A 83 -8.21 15.72 -0.81
N GLN A 84 -8.41 15.87 0.52
CA GLN A 84 -7.98 17.07 1.25
C GLN A 84 -6.46 17.31 1.18
N LEU A 85 -5.66 16.25 1.26
CA LEU A 85 -4.20 16.36 1.26
C LEU A 85 -3.61 16.65 -0.12
N THR A 86 -4.26 16.14 -1.18
CA THR A 86 -3.78 16.28 -2.56
C THR A 86 -4.41 17.46 -3.30
N GLY A 87 -5.55 17.98 -2.81
CA GLY A 87 -6.37 18.95 -3.54
C GLY A 87 -6.97 18.39 -4.83
N LYS A 88 -6.95 17.06 -5.01
CA LYS A 88 -7.44 16.37 -6.21
C LYS A 88 -8.58 15.46 -5.83
N LYS A 89 -9.59 15.43 -6.70
CA LYS A 89 -10.74 14.53 -6.55
C LYS A 89 -10.27 13.08 -6.50
N VAL A 90 -10.76 12.32 -5.54
CA VAL A 90 -10.50 10.88 -5.41
C VAL A 90 -11.79 10.13 -5.67
N LYS A 91 -11.90 9.45 -6.83
CA LYS A 91 -13.09 8.63 -7.12
C LYS A 91 -12.99 7.31 -6.34
N LYS A 92 -13.81 7.18 -5.31
CA LYS A 92 -13.88 5.96 -4.49
C LYS A 92 -14.98 5.03 -5.01
N PHE A 93 -14.67 3.73 -5.08
CA PHE A 93 -15.64 2.67 -5.39
C PHE A 93 -16.01 1.88 -4.13
N ASP A 94 -17.27 1.43 -4.07
CA ASP A 94 -17.79 0.57 -2.99
C ASP A 94 -17.50 -0.92 -3.21
N GLN A 95 -16.81 -1.25 -4.30
CA GLN A 95 -16.37 -2.60 -4.64
C GLN A 95 -14.85 -2.61 -4.86
N ILE A 96 -14.24 -3.77 -4.67
CA ILE A 96 -12.79 -3.96 -4.92
C ILE A 96 -12.54 -4.13 -6.42
N TYR A 97 -13.42 -4.87 -7.10
CA TYR A 97 -13.35 -5.13 -8.53
C TYR A 97 -14.75 -5.42 -9.06
N SER A 98 -15.05 -4.88 -10.24
CA SER A 98 -16.25 -5.18 -11.02
C SER A 98 -15.97 -4.89 -12.51
N LEU A 99 -16.83 -5.34 -13.41
CA LEU A 99 -16.70 -5.01 -14.84
C LEU A 99 -16.85 -3.51 -15.08
N GLU A 100 -17.71 -2.84 -14.33
CA GLU A 100 -17.93 -1.39 -14.39
C GLU A 100 -16.70 -0.61 -13.92
N ILE A 101 -16.01 -1.08 -12.86
CA ILE A 101 -14.74 -0.48 -12.42
C ILE A 101 -13.69 -0.63 -13.52
N LYS A 102 -13.61 -1.82 -14.11
CA LYS A 102 -12.65 -2.09 -15.19
C LYS A 102 -12.91 -1.22 -16.41
N GLU A 103 -14.17 -1.14 -16.85
CA GLU A 103 -14.58 -0.30 -17.96
C GLU A 103 -14.25 1.17 -17.67
N TYR A 104 -14.64 1.69 -16.51
CA TYR A 104 -14.32 3.06 -16.11
C TYR A 104 -12.82 3.35 -16.18
N VAL A 105 -11.98 2.47 -15.62
CA VAL A 105 -10.52 2.64 -15.65
C VAL A 105 -9.96 2.60 -17.08
N ASP A 106 -10.53 1.76 -17.95
CA ASP A 106 -10.07 1.58 -19.33
C ASP A 106 -10.50 2.73 -20.25
N THR A 107 -11.73 3.24 -20.11
CA THR A 107 -12.35 4.14 -21.10
C THR A 107 -12.66 5.54 -20.59
N GLU A 108 -12.96 5.71 -19.31
CA GLU A 108 -13.47 6.99 -18.76
C GLU A 108 -12.48 7.73 -17.88
N MET A 109 -11.61 7.02 -17.16
CA MET A 109 -10.66 7.63 -16.23
C MET A 109 -9.60 8.44 -16.99
N ASP A 110 -9.39 9.70 -16.63
CA ASP A 110 -8.38 10.54 -17.25
C ASP A 110 -6.99 10.30 -16.63
N TYR A 111 -5.93 10.58 -17.42
CA TYR A 111 -4.57 10.54 -16.89
C TYR A 111 -4.37 11.63 -15.83
N GLY A 112 -3.70 11.28 -14.73
CA GLY A 112 -3.53 12.16 -13.58
C GLY A 112 -4.69 12.13 -12.57
N GLU A 113 -5.73 11.32 -12.82
CA GLU A 113 -6.79 11.04 -11.85
C GLU A 113 -6.39 9.97 -10.83
N ILE A 114 -7.10 9.99 -9.69
CA ILE A 114 -6.93 9.06 -8.58
C ILE A 114 -8.25 8.31 -8.37
N VAL A 115 -8.16 6.99 -8.43
CA VAL A 115 -9.21 6.05 -8.02
C VAL A 115 -8.81 5.35 -6.74
N MET A 116 -9.77 5.10 -5.85
CA MET A 116 -9.59 4.25 -4.67
C MET A 116 -10.60 3.09 -4.71
N LEU A 117 -10.07 1.87 -4.72
CA LEU A 117 -10.87 0.64 -4.59
C LEU A 117 -11.32 0.45 -3.13
N GLU A 118 -12.36 -0.34 -2.92
CA GLU A 118 -12.82 -0.66 -1.56
C GLU A 118 -11.82 -1.55 -0.79
N ASN A 119 -12.01 -1.66 0.53
CA ASN A 119 -11.18 -2.44 1.43
C ASN A 119 -10.97 -3.88 0.94
N LEU A 120 -9.72 -4.19 0.57
CA LEU A 120 -9.28 -5.50 0.07
C LEU A 120 -9.68 -6.68 0.98
N ARG A 121 -9.83 -6.45 2.29
CA ARG A 121 -10.18 -7.51 3.25
C ARG A 121 -11.68 -7.85 3.29
N PHE A 122 -12.52 -7.16 2.53
CA PHE A 122 -13.90 -7.60 2.29
C PHE A 122 -13.96 -8.83 1.38
N ASP A 123 -12.93 -9.08 0.57
CA ASP A 123 -12.82 -10.31 -0.21
C ASP A 123 -11.97 -11.36 0.55
N PRO A 124 -12.47 -12.58 0.79
CA PRO A 124 -11.70 -13.64 1.44
C PRO A 124 -10.45 -14.06 0.63
N GLY A 125 -10.47 -13.89 -0.69
CA GLY A 125 -9.39 -14.14 -1.63
C GLY A 125 -8.12 -13.35 -1.34
N GLU A 126 -8.23 -12.19 -0.68
CA GLU A 126 -7.07 -11.38 -0.26
C GLU A 126 -6.16 -12.15 0.70
N LYS A 127 -6.74 -12.71 1.78
CA LYS A 127 -5.96 -13.46 2.79
C LYS A 127 -5.59 -14.85 2.29
N ALA A 128 -6.42 -15.45 1.44
CA ALA A 128 -6.17 -16.76 0.84
C ALA A 128 -5.12 -16.70 -0.30
N ASN A 129 -4.69 -15.52 -0.71
CA ASN A 129 -3.81 -15.32 -1.87
C ASN A 129 -4.37 -15.98 -3.15
N SER A 130 -5.68 -15.83 -3.37
CA SER A 130 -6.37 -16.44 -4.51
C SER A 130 -5.77 -15.94 -5.82
N SER A 131 -5.56 -16.89 -6.73
CA SER A 131 -5.06 -16.63 -8.08
C SER A 131 -6.08 -15.81 -8.89
N GLU A 132 -7.36 -16.16 -8.76
CA GLU A 132 -8.48 -15.52 -9.42
C GLU A 132 -8.60 -14.06 -8.97
N PHE A 133 -8.60 -13.82 -7.65
CA PHE A 133 -8.66 -12.47 -7.10
C PHE A 133 -7.44 -11.63 -7.50
N SER A 134 -6.25 -12.23 -7.48
CA SER A 134 -5.02 -11.56 -7.95
C SER A 134 -5.08 -11.17 -9.43
N LYS A 135 -5.66 -12.02 -10.29
CA LYS A 135 -5.87 -11.71 -11.72
C LYS A 135 -6.88 -10.58 -11.91
N SER A 136 -7.96 -10.57 -11.13
CA SER A 136 -8.95 -9.49 -11.16
C SER A 136 -8.30 -8.15 -10.85
N LEU A 137 -7.52 -8.06 -9.77
CA LEU A 137 -6.76 -6.85 -9.43
C LEU A 137 -5.75 -6.47 -10.53
N ALA A 138 -5.00 -7.44 -11.03
CA ALA A 138 -4.01 -7.21 -12.08
C ALA A 138 -4.64 -6.68 -13.38
N SER A 139 -5.86 -7.13 -13.72
CA SER A 139 -6.54 -6.73 -14.96
C SER A 139 -6.92 -5.25 -15.04
N LEU A 140 -6.82 -4.51 -13.93
CA LEU A 140 -7.09 -3.07 -13.84
C LEU A 140 -5.90 -2.21 -14.27
N ALA A 141 -4.69 -2.76 -14.37
CA ALA A 141 -3.47 -1.96 -14.53
C ALA A 141 -2.44 -2.58 -15.47
N ASP A 142 -1.46 -1.77 -15.84
CA ASP A 142 -0.30 -2.18 -16.64
C ASP A 142 0.92 -2.45 -15.75
N ILE A 143 0.98 -1.80 -14.58
CA ILE A 143 2.10 -1.81 -13.64
C ILE A 143 1.56 -1.94 -12.21
N TYR A 144 2.27 -2.68 -11.38
CA TYR A 144 2.04 -2.77 -9.94
C TYR A 144 3.15 -2.05 -9.17
N VAL A 145 2.74 -1.21 -8.20
CA VAL A 145 3.63 -0.53 -7.26
C VAL A 145 3.27 -0.96 -5.84
N ASP A 146 4.22 -1.56 -5.14
CA ASP A 146 4.08 -1.83 -3.70
C ASP A 146 4.67 -0.69 -2.89
N ASP A 147 3.81 0.05 -2.19
CA ASP A 147 4.18 1.12 -1.28
C ASP A 147 3.63 0.87 0.14
N ALA A 148 3.41 -0.40 0.50
CA ALA A 148 2.84 -0.81 1.78
C ALA A 148 3.78 -1.77 2.55
N PHE A 149 4.94 -1.26 2.99
CA PHE A 149 5.93 -2.04 3.76
C PHE A 149 5.31 -2.80 4.95
N GLY A 150 4.39 -2.16 5.69
CA GLY A 150 3.70 -2.78 6.81
C GLY A 150 2.86 -4.02 6.44
N ALA A 151 2.46 -4.17 5.18
CA ALA A 151 1.72 -5.33 4.67
C ALA A 151 2.63 -6.37 3.98
N ALA A 152 3.83 -5.99 3.54
CA ALA A 152 4.74 -6.81 2.74
C ALA A 152 5.21 -8.12 3.41
N HIS A 153 5.11 -8.23 4.73
CA HIS A 153 5.41 -9.46 5.47
C HIS A 153 4.36 -10.57 5.28
N ARG A 154 3.27 -10.30 4.54
CA ARG A 154 2.16 -11.24 4.33
C ARG A 154 2.11 -11.70 2.88
N VAL A 155 1.84 -12.98 2.69
CA VAL A 155 1.64 -13.58 1.36
C VAL A 155 0.17 -13.43 0.98
N HIS A 156 -0.29 -12.20 0.79
CA HIS A 156 -1.66 -11.89 0.38
C HIS A 156 -1.75 -11.65 -1.14
N ALA A 157 -2.97 -11.70 -1.69
CA ALA A 157 -3.20 -11.48 -3.12
C ALA A 157 -2.72 -10.10 -3.58
N SER A 158 -3.09 -9.04 -2.88
CA SER A 158 -2.72 -7.64 -3.20
C SER A 158 -1.25 -7.29 -3.00
N VAL A 159 -0.44 -8.20 -2.43
CA VAL A 159 0.97 -7.97 -2.10
C VAL A 159 1.87 -8.89 -2.92
N ALA A 160 1.60 -10.20 -2.86
CA ALA A 160 2.44 -11.22 -3.49
C ALA A 160 1.76 -11.83 -4.72
N GLY A 161 0.46 -12.11 -4.66
CA GLY A 161 -0.27 -12.77 -5.76
C GLY A 161 -0.31 -11.95 -7.05
N VAL A 162 -0.60 -10.66 -6.94
CA VAL A 162 -0.71 -9.71 -8.07
C VAL A 162 0.61 -9.57 -8.86
N THR A 163 1.75 -9.71 -8.18
CA THR A 163 3.09 -9.56 -8.80
C THR A 163 3.42 -10.63 -9.82
N LYS A 164 2.65 -11.73 -9.86
CA LYS A 164 2.78 -12.78 -10.88
C LYS A 164 2.22 -12.37 -12.24
N TYR A 165 1.40 -11.32 -12.28
CA TYR A 165 0.62 -10.92 -13.45
C TYR A 165 0.98 -9.53 -13.98
N LEU A 166 1.65 -8.71 -13.16
CA LEU A 166 2.09 -7.37 -13.53
C LEU A 166 3.57 -7.17 -13.23
N PRO A 167 4.29 -6.36 -14.04
CA PRO A 167 5.57 -5.80 -13.64
C PRO A 167 5.44 -5.11 -12.28
N ALA A 168 6.27 -5.50 -11.32
CA ALA A 168 6.20 -5.06 -9.93
C ALA A 168 7.43 -4.24 -9.55
N VAL A 169 7.21 -3.07 -8.95
CA VAL A 169 8.28 -2.20 -8.43
C VAL A 169 7.93 -1.68 -7.04
N ALA A 170 8.95 -1.23 -6.30
CA ALA A 170 8.77 -0.58 -5.00
C ALA A 170 8.43 0.91 -5.16
N GLY A 171 7.44 1.39 -4.40
CA GLY A 171 7.22 2.82 -4.20
C GLY A 171 8.26 3.46 -3.28
N PHE A 172 8.15 4.77 -3.04
CA PHE A 172 9.13 5.50 -2.25
C PHE A 172 9.14 5.12 -0.77
N LEU A 173 7.98 4.85 -0.16
CA LEU A 173 7.91 4.41 1.23
C LEU A 173 8.58 3.03 1.36
N MET A 174 8.25 2.11 0.46
CA MET A 174 8.85 0.77 0.44
C MET A 174 10.37 0.82 0.29
N LYS A 175 10.88 1.62 -0.66
CA LYS A 175 12.31 1.85 -0.87
C LYS A 175 12.97 2.36 0.41
N LYS A 176 12.42 3.43 1.00
CA LYS A 176 12.96 4.08 2.20
C LYS A 176 13.01 3.13 3.40
N GLU A 177 11.95 2.38 3.66
CA GLU A 177 11.89 1.43 4.78
C GLU A 177 12.95 0.34 4.65
N ILE A 178 13.11 -0.21 3.45
CA ILE A 178 14.11 -1.26 3.20
C ILE A 178 15.53 -0.68 3.30
N GLU A 179 15.80 0.49 2.72
CA GLU A 179 17.11 1.15 2.84
C GLU A 179 17.50 1.43 4.30
N ILE A 180 16.58 1.97 5.10
CA ILE A 180 16.81 2.22 6.52
C ILE A 180 17.10 0.91 7.25
N LEU A 181 16.26 -0.11 7.10
CA LEU A 181 16.45 -1.39 7.79
C LEU A 181 17.74 -2.09 7.34
N THR A 182 18.06 -2.08 6.05
CA THR A 182 19.31 -2.62 5.53
C THR A 182 20.51 -1.89 6.13
N SER A 183 20.49 -0.55 6.17
CA SER A 183 21.59 0.23 6.74
C SER A 183 21.83 -0.07 8.22
N LEU A 184 20.75 -0.24 9.00
CA LEU A 184 20.82 -0.58 10.42
C LEU A 184 21.36 -1.99 10.67
N LEU A 185 21.09 -2.93 9.77
CA LEU A 185 21.48 -4.34 9.91
C LEU A 185 22.86 -4.66 9.31
N GLU A 186 23.27 -3.98 8.25
CA GLU A 186 24.52 -4.29 7.53
C GLU A 186 25.69 -3.38 7.94
N SER A 187 25.43 -2.09 8.21
CA SER A 187 26.49 -1.12 8.49
C SER A 187 25.98 0.01 9.39
N PRO A 188 25.58 -0.30 10.65
CA PRO A 188 25.07 0.72 11.57
C PRO A 188 26.15 1.74 11.91
N GLN A 189 25.78 3.02 11.90
CA GLN A 189 26.64 4.10 12.39
C GLN A 189 26.91 3.91 13.89
N ARG A 190 28.17 4.06 14.32
CA ARG A 190 28.59 3.84 15.71
C ARG A 190 28.86 5.17 16.44
N PRO A 191 28.54 5.27 17.75
CA PRO A 191 27.95 4.23 18.59
C PRO A 191 26.49 3.92 18.23
N PHE A 192 26.16 2.64 18.08
CA PHE A 192 24.81 2.20 17.72
C PHE A 192 24.04 1.86 18.99
N LEU A 193 23.01 2.63 19.34
CA LEU A 193 22.17 2.39 20.52
C LEU A 193 20.81 1.87 20.09
N THR A 194 20.40 0.73 20.63
CA THR A 194 19.04 0.20 20.46
C THR A 194 18.25 0.35 21.76
N ILE A 195 17.09 1.02 21.69
CA ILE A 195 16.14 1.13 22.81
C ILE A 195 14.96 0.17 22.54
N LEU A 196 14.74 -0.80 23.43
CA LEU A 196 13.65 -1.77 23.32
C LEU A 196 12.71 -1.65 24.52
N GLY A 197 11.42 -1.45 24.24
CA GLY A 197 10.35 -1.39 25.25
C GLY A 197 9.15 -2.29 24.92
N GLY A 198 8.07 -2.13 25.68
CA GLY A 198 6.82 -2.89 25.54
C GLY A 198 6.56 -3.84 26.72
N SER A 199 5.31 -4.29 26.86
CA SER A 199 4.85 -5.05 28.04
C SER A 199 5.24 -6.53 28.06
N LYS A 200 5.67 -7.09 26.92
CA LYS A 200 6.00 -8.52 26.79
C LYS A 200 7.39 -8.71 26.20
N VAL A 201 8.28 -9.33 26.98
CA VAL A 201 9.65 -9.67 26.56
C VAL A 201 9.63 -10.72 25.43
N SER A 202 8.68 -11.67 25.47
CA SER A 202 8.52 -12.73 24.47
C SER A 202 8.50 -12.22 23.03
N ASP A 203 7.86 -11.07 22.82
CA ASP A 203 7.65 -10.47 21.50
C ASP A 203 8.96 -9.88 20.93
N LYS A 204 9.95 -9.65 21.79
CA LYS A 204 11.22 -8.98 21.46
C LYS A 204 12.41 -9.93 21.38
N ILE A 205 12.28 -11.19 21.84
CA ILE A 205 13.40 -12.16 21.88
C ILE A 205 14.08 -12.29 20.50
N LYS A 206 13.30 -12.41 19.43
CA LYS A 206 13.85 -12.55 18.07
C LYS A 206 14.62 -11.30 17.62
N VAL A 207 14.12 -10.12 17.98
CA VAL A 207 14.76 -8.84 17.65
C VAL A 207 16.06 -8.69 18.45
N ILE A 208 16.05 -8.96 19.75
CA ILE A 208 17.23 -8.92 20.62
C ILE A 208 18.32 -9.84 20.07
N LYS A 209 17.97 -11.11 19.78
CA LYS A 209 18.93 -12.08 19.23
C LYS A 209 19.61 -11.60 17.95
N LYS A 210 18.87 -10.87 17.09
CA LYS A 210 19.42 -10.37 15.83
C LYS A 210 20.28 -9.12 16.05
N LEU A 211 19.85 -8.20 16.92
CA LEU A 211 20.54 -6.94 17.16
C LEU A 211 21.79 -7.09 18.04
N VAL A 212 21.81 -8.02 19.00
CA VAL A 212 23.01 -8.29 19.82
C VAL A 212 24.21 -8.72 18.97
N LEU A 213 23.98 -9.39 17.83
CA LEU A 213 25.03 -9.77 16.89
C LEU A 213 25.63 -8.59 16.10
N LEU A 214 25.01 -7.41 16.18
CA LEU A 214 25.50 -6.19 15.52
C LEU A 214 26.42 -5.36 16.40
N PHE A 215 26.50 -5.68 17.69
CA PHE A 215 27.39 -5.02 18.65
C PHE A 215 28.78 -5.63 18.58
#